data_AF-K1JQ14-F1
#
_entry.id   AF-K1JQ14-F1
#
_cell.length_a   1.000
_cell.length_b   1.000
_cell.length_c   1.000
_cell.angle_alpha   90.00
_cell.angle_beta   90.00
_cell.angle_gamma   90.00
#
_symmetry.space_group_name_H-M   'P 1'
#
loop_
_entity.id
_entity.type
_entity.pdbx_description
1 polymer ?
#
loop_
_entity_poly.entity_id
_entity_poly.type
_entity_poly.pdbx_seq_one_letter_code
_entity_poly.pdbx_strand_id
1 'polypeptide(L)'
;MLRAHRCRRYAARLKELIRCTPVDPLLLTEGEVTDLACLHADSTRPTAGECLLHDDRSPVLLLSSLHPAPEILWDEDLALLTLLLEHFGLRPSMETGLALYTAVLCRSAGFTDCPEFEGFERPALPEGADLGTLLVDFLYPESKNPGVWETPGFGVQDAAEFAAG
;
A
#
# COMPACT_ATOMS: atom_id res chain seq x y z
N MET A 1 -13.19 -14.40 -15.99
CA MET A 1 -11.84 -13.95 -16.37
C MET A 1 -11.18 -13.34 -15.14
N LEU A 2 -10.12 -13.97 -14.64
CA LEU A 2 -9.39 -13.61 -13.41
C LEU A 2 -9.07 -12.11 -13.29
N ARG A 3 -8.57 -11.49 -14.37
CA ARG A 3 -8.28 -10.06 -14.41
C ARG A 3 -9.46 -9.18 -13.97
N ALA A 4 -10.66 -9.43 -14.51
CA ALA A 4 -11.85 -8.62 -14.19
C ALA A 4 -12.33 -8.81 -12.74
N HIS A 5 -12.04 -9.95 -12.11
CA HIS A 5 -12.24 -10.12 -10.68
C HIS A 5 -11.25 -9.28 -9.88
N ARG A 6 -9.95 -9.37 -10.21
CA ARG A 6 -8.87 -8.61 -9.56
C ARG A 6 -9.10 -7.10 -9.64
N CYS A 7 -9.44 -6.58 -10.82
CA CYS A 7 -9.78 -5.15 -10.99
C CYS A 7 -10.92 -4.72 -10.05
N ARG A 8 -11.99 -5.53 -9.91
CA ARG A 8 -13.11 -5.20 -9.02
C ARG A 8 -12.71 -5.24 -7.55
N ARG A 9 -11.89 -6.21 -7.16
CA ARG A 9 -11.34 -6.35 -5.80
C ARG A 9 -10.49 -5.14 -5.44
N TYR A 10 -9.53 -4.76 -6.28
CA TYR A 10 -8.65 -3.62 -6.03
C TYR A 10 -9.41 -2.29 -6.07
N ALA A 11 -10.43 -2.15 -6.91
CA ALA A 11 -11.31 -0.99 -6.90
C ALA A 11 -12.07 -0.84 -5.58
N ALA A 12 -12.60 -1.94 -5.02
CA ALA A 12 -13.26 -1.92 -3.73
C ALA A 12 -12.29 -1.52 -2.60
N ARG A 13 -11.07 -2.09 -2.61
CA ARG A 13 -10.04 -1.73 -1.64
C ARG A 13 -9.58 -0.28 -1.72
N LEU A 14 -9.36 0.25 -2.93
CA LEU A 14 -9.02 1.67 -3.12
C LEU A 14 -10.10 2.57 -2.52
N LYS A 15 -11.38 2.26 -2.74
CA LYS A 15 -12.50 3.02 -2.14
C LYS A 15 -12.49 2.98 -0.62
N GLU A 16 -12.16 1.84 -0.01
CA GLU A 16 -12.03 1.74 1.45
C GLU A 16 -10.85 2.57 1.96
N LEU A 17 -9.69 2.48 1.31
CA LEU A 17 -8.51 3.27 1.68
C LEU A 17 -8.76 4.77 1.59
N ILE A 18 -9.46 5.24 0.56
CA ILE A 18 -9.86 6.65 0.42
C ILE A 18 -10.74 7.11 1.58
N ARG A 19 -11.70 6.29 2.00
CA ARG A 19 -12.58 6.64 3.14
C ARG A 19 -11.81 6.78 4.45
N CYS A 20 -10.69 6.07 4.59
CA CYS A 20 -9.88 6.06 5.81
C CYS A 20 -8.74 7.08 5.78
N THR A 21 -8.36 7.57 4.61
CA THR A 21 -7.21 8.48 4.43
C THR A 21 -7.67 9.92 4.28
N PRO A 22 -6.80 10.92 4.55
CA PRO A 22 -7.15 12.34 4.41
C PRO A 22 -7.27 12.81 2.95
N VAL A 23 -7.29 11.90 1.97
CA VAL A 23 -7.51 12.23 0.56
C VAL A 23 -8.99 12.53 0.38
N ASP A 24 -9.31 13.71 -0.16
CA ASP A 24 -10.70 14.09 -0.39
C ASP A 24 -11.39 13.08 -1.33
N PRO A 25 -12.42 12.35 -0.86
CA PRO A 25 -13.10 11.34 -1.67
C PRO A 25 -13.73 11.90 -2.95
N LEU A 26 -13.98 13.20 -3.02
CA LEU A 26 -14.51 13.87 -4.20
C LEU A 26 -13.49 14.03 -5.33
N LEU A 27 -12.21 13.79 -5.04
CA LEU A 27 -11.14 13.82 -6.04
C LEU A 27 -11.07 12.54 -6.87
N LEU A 28 -11.71 11.44 -6.44
CA LEU A 28 -11.71 10.19 -7.18
C LEU A 28 -13.03 9.95 -7.92
N THR A 29 -12.96 9.90 -9.24
CA THR A 29 -14.06 9.40 -10.07
C THR A 29 -14.06 7.87 -10.12
N GLU A 30 -15.22 7.26 -10.37
CA GLU A 30 -15.34 5.81 -10.60
C GLU A 30 -14.43 5.29 -11.74
N GLY A 31 -14.16 6.15 -12.74
CA GLY A 31 -13.23 5.86 -13.82
C GLY A 31 -11.79 5.74 -13.31
N GLU A 32 -11.31 6.73 -12.56
CA GLU A 32 -9.96 6.72 -11.98
C GLU A 32 -9.75 5.56 -11.01
N VAL A 33 -10.74 5.24 -10.16
CA VAL A 33 -10.68 4.04 -9.30
C VAL A 33 -10.42 2.80 -10.15
N THR A 34 -11.18 2.66 -11.24
CA THR A 34 -11.13 1.49 -12.11
C THR A 34 -9.78 1.41 -12.84
N ASP A 35 -9.26 2.52 -13.32
CA ASP A 35 -7.98 2.60 -14.01
C ASP A 35 -6.82 2.25 -13.09
N LEU A 36 -6.78 2.81 -11.87
CA LEU A 36 -5.76 2.48 -10.86
C LEU A 36 -5.84 1.01 -10.44
N ALA A 37 -7.05 0.48 -10.24
CA ALA A 37 -7.26 -0.93 -9.92
C ALA A 37 -6.79 -1.86 -11.05
N CYS A 38 -7.04 -1.51 -12.31
CA CYS A 38 -6.55 -2.25 -13.46
C CYS A 38 -5.03 -2.18 -13.57
N LEU A 39 -4.43 -1.00 -13.36
CA LEU A 39 -2.99 -0.82 -13.36
C LEU A 39 -2.32 -1.73 -12.32
N HIS A 40 -2.87 -1.78 -11.10
CA HIS A 40 -2.36 -2.69 -10.07
C HIS A 40 -2.55 -4.17 -10.43
N ALA A 41 -3.72 -4.55 -10.94
CA ALA A 41 -3.98 -5.93 -11.39
C ALA A 41 -3.02 -6.38 -12.51
N ASP A 42 -2.71 -5.50 -13.45
CA ASP A 42 -1.87 -5.82 -14.61
C ASP A 42 -0.37 -5.81 -14.30
N SER A 43 0.03 -5.23 -13.16
CA SER A 43 1.44 -5.11 -12.75
C SER A 43 1.88 -6.15 -11.70
N THR A 44 0.93 -6.85 -11.09
CA THR A 44 1.17 -7.82 -10.01
C THR A 44 0.66 -9.20 -10.38
N ARG A 45 1.36 -10.24 -9.92
CA ARG A 45 0.89 -11.62 -10.02
C ARG A 45 -0.37 -11.82 -9.18
N PRO A 46 -1.27 -12.74 -9.57
CA PRO A 46 -2.41 -13.10 -8.75
C PRO A 46 -1.97 -13.78 -7.44
N THR A 47 -2.69 -13.50 -6.36
CA THR A 47 -2.51 -14.17 -5.06
C THR A 47 -3.00 -15.62 -5.13
N ALA A 48 -2.55 -16.47 -4.19
CA ALA A 48 -2.97 -17.87 -4.14
C ALA A 48 -4.50 -18.04 -4.08
N GLY A 49 -5.20 -17.21 -3.30
CA GLY A 49 -6.67 -17.21 -3.23
C GLY A 49 -7.33 -16.82 -4.55
N GLU A 50 -6.77 -15.85 -5.29
CA GLU A 50 -7.29 -15.44 -6.61
C GLU A 50 -7.14 -16.54 -7.66
N CYS A 51 -6.03 -17.27 -7.64
CA CYS A 51 -5.77 -18.41 -8.51
C CYS A 51 -6.71 -19.59 -8.27
N LEU A 52 -7.39 -19.66 -7.12
CA LEU A 52 -8.31 -20.77 -6.81
C LEU A 52 -9.75 -20.48 -7.24
N LEU A 53 -10.16 -19.21 -7.24
CA LEU A 53 -11.47 -18.81 -7.76
C LEU A 53 -11.64 -19.08 -9.25
N HIS A 54 -10.53 -19.09 -9.97
CA HIS A 54 -10.52 -19.27 -11.40
C HIS A 54 -9.57 -20.41 -11.71
N ASP A 55 -10.09 -21.48 -12.31
CA ASP A 55 -9.33 -22.65 -12.80
C ASP A 55 -8.37 -22.31 -13.97
N ASP A 56 -7.93 -21.04 -14.03
CA ASP A 56 -7.00 -20.47 -14.99
C ASP A 56 -5.61 -21.04 -14.70
N ARG A 57 -5.37 -22.27 -15.17
CA ARG A 57 -4.04 -22.89 -15.31
C ARG A 57 -3.23 -22.22 -16.42
N SER A 58 -3.23 -20.89 -16.49
CA SER A 58 -2.48 -20.15 -17.51
C SER A 58 -0.97 -20.27 -17.21
N PRO A 59 -0.14 -20.60 -18.23
CA PRO A 59 1.23 -21.03 -18.02
C PRO A 59 2.08 -19.92 -17.40
N VAL A 60 2.81 -20.33 -16.37
CA VAL A 60 3.80 -19.66 -15.50
C VAL A 60 4.79 -18.70 -16.22
N LEU A 61 4.82 -18.67 -17.55
CA LEU A 61 5.78 -17.93 -18.37
C LEU A 61 5.37 -16.49 -18.72
N LEU A 62 4.09 -16.11 -18.60
CA LEU A 62 3.63 -14.71 -18.80
C LEU A 62 3.70 -13.83 -17.54
N LEU A 63 3.95 -14.45 -16.37
CA LEU A 63 3.95 -13.79 -15.07
C LEU A 63 5.35 -13.38 -14.60
N SER A 64 6.41 -13.81 -15.29
CA SER A 64 7.80 -13.58 -14.89
C SER A 64 8.17 -12.09 -14.87
N SER A 65 7.54 -11.26 -15.70
CA SER A 65 7.71 -9.80 -15.73
C SER A 65 6.85 -9.04 -14.72
N LEU A 66 5.90 -9.70 -14.05
CA LEU A 66 5.04 -9.08 -13.05
C LEU A 66 5.70 -9.09 -11.68
N HIS A 67 5.40 -8.06 -10.88
CA HIS A 67 5.78 -8.01 -9.47
C HIS A 67 5.17 -9.21 -8.74
N PRO A 68 5.88 -9.77 -7.74
CA PRO A 68 5.35 -10.87 -6.94
C PRO A 68 4.01 -10.48 -6.32
N ALA A 69 3.16 -11.49 -6.10
CA ALA A 69 1.90 -11.27 -5.43
C ALA A 69 2.18 -10.85 -3.97
N PRO A 70 1.47 -9.85 -3.43
CA PRO A 70 1.66 -9.44 -2.04
C PRO A 70 1.26 -10.58 -1.09
N GLU A 71 2.14 -10.93 -0.16
CA GLU A 71 1.93 -12.00 0.81
C GLU A 71 1.26 -11.51 2.09
N ILE A 72 1.31 -10.20 2.34
CA ILE A 72 0.82 -9.53 3.55
C ILE A 72 -0.19 -8.45 3.14
N LEU A 73 -1.25 -8.26 3.94
CA LEU A 73 -2.27 -7.23 3.65
C LEU A 73 -1.68 -5.82 3.65
N TRP A 74 -0.76 -5.54 4.58
CA TRP A 74 -0.02 -4.28 4.64
C TRP A 74 0.63 -3.91 3.31
N ASP A 75 1.38 -4.83 2.69
CA ASP A 75 2.11 -4.54 1.46
C ASP A 75 1.18 -4.27 0.27
N GLU A 76 0.04 -4.95 0.22
CA GLU A 76 -0.95 -4.75 -0.83
C GLU A 76 -1.66 -3.40 -0.68
N ASP A 77 -2.16 -3.09 0.53
CA ASP A 77 -2.85 -1.84 0.80
C ASP A 77 -1.87 -0.65 0.72
N LEU A 78 -0.60 -0.85 1.09
CA LEU A 78 0.48 0.12 0.88
C LEU A 78 0.69 0.39 -0.60
N ALA A 79 0.82 -0.65 -1.44
CA ALA A 79 1.01 -0.47 -2.87
C ALA A 79 -0.17 0.27 -3.53
N LEU A 80 -1.40 -0.06 -3.15
CA LEU A 80 -2.60 0.62 -3.62
C LEU A 80 -2.65 2.09 -3.17
N LEU A 81 -2.29 2.37 -1.92
CA LEU A 81 -2.25 3.73 -1.39
C LEU A 81 -1.14 4.55 -2.05
N THR A 82 0.04 3.98 -2.28
CA THR A 82 1.13 4.64 -2.99
C THR A 82 0.71 5.03 -4.40
N LEU A 83 0.08 4.11 -5.16
CA LEU A 83 -0.47 4.42 -6.49
C LEU A 83 -1.46 5.60 -6.45
N LEU A 84 -2.30 5.63 -5.42
CA LEU A 84 -3.28 6.69 -5.24
C LEU A 84 -2.61 8.04 -4.92
N LEU A 85 -1.63 8.06 -4.01
CA LEU A 85 -0.89 9.27 -3.67
C LEU A 85 -0.11 9.81 -4.87
N GLU A 86 0.56 8.93 -5.61
CA GLU A 86 1.28 9.29 -6.84
C GLU A 86 0.35 9.89 -7.88
N HIS A 87 -0.84 9.31 -8.06
CA HIS A 87 -1.84 9.80 -9.02
C HIS A 87 -2.23 11.27 -8.76
N PHE A 88 -2.35 11.67 -7.48
CA PHE A 88 -2.64 13.07 -7.11
C PHE A 88 -1.41 13.93 -6.84
N GLY A 89 -0.20 13.40 -6.97
CA GLY A 89 1.02 14.11 -6.59
C GLY A 89 1.10 14.45 -5.10
N LEU A 90 0.46 13.65 -4.25
CA LEU A 90 0.47 13.80 -2.80
C LEU A 90 1.67 13.08 -2.20
N ARG A 91 2.23 13.67 -1.14
CA ARG A 91 3.31 13.02 -0.38
C ARG A 91 2.74 12.16 0.75
N PRO A 92 3.39 11.03 1.09
CA PRO A 92 3.12 10.30 2.32
C PRO A 92 3.16 11.23 3.55
N SER A 93 2.22 11.05 4.47
CA SER A 93 2.16 11.80 5.72
C SER A 93 1.88 10.87 6.89
N MET A 94 2.16 11.33 8.11
CA MET A 94 1.91 10.54 9.32
C MET A 94 0.44 10.13 9.44
N GLU A 95 -0.47 11.05 9.10
CA GLU A 95 -1.92 10.80 9.10
C GLU A 95 -2.29 9.69 8.10
N THR A 96 -1.75 9.76 6.88
CA THR A 96 -1.98 8.75 5.86
C THR A 96 -1.40 7.38 6.26
N GLY A 97 -0.25 7.35 6.93
CA GLY A 97 0.35 6.11 7.43
C GLY A 97 -0.45 5.47 8.58
N LEU A 98 -0.95 6.28 9.51
CA LEU A 98 -1.82 5.81 10.60
C LEU A 98 -3.18 5.33 10.07
N ALA A 99 -3.71 6.02 9.05
CA ALA A 99 -4.91 5.61 8.35
C ALA A 99 -4.72 4.25 7.66
N LEU A 100 -3.61 4.06 6.95
CA LEU A 100 -3.26 2.79 6.32
C LEU A 100 -3.19 1.65 7.36
N TYR A 101 -2.45 1.87 8.45
CA TYR A 101 -2.32 0.90 9.54
C TYR A 101 -3.67 0.50 10.12
N THR A 102 -4.51 1.49 10.40
CA THR A 102 -5.85 1.25 10.92
C THR A 102 -6.71 0.47 9.93
N ALA A 103 -6.69 0.84 8.65
CA ALA A 103 -7.46 0.17 7.59
C ALA A 103 -7.05 -1.30 7.44
N VAL A 104 -5.75 -1.59 7.45
CA VAL A 104 -5.21 -2.96 7.37
C VAL A 104 -5.67 -3.80 8.57
N LEU A 105 -5.62 -3.26 9.79
CA LEU A 105 -6.09 -3.96 10.98
C LEU A 105 -7.61 -4.20 10.94
N CYS A 106 -8.40 -3.19 10.60
CA CYS A 106 -9.86 -3.33 10.44
C CYS A 106 -10.21 -4.40 9.41
N ARG A 107 -9.52 -4.42 8.27
CA ARG A 107 -9.69 -5.44 7.22
C ARG A 107 -9.39 -6.84 7.76
N SER A 108 -8.27 -7.00 8.46
CA SER A 108 -7.90 -8.31 9.04
C SER A 108 -8.90 -8.80 10.09
N ALA A 109 -9.58 -7.89 10.78
CA ALA A 109 -10.65 -8.20 11.73
C ALA A 109 -12.02 -8.43 11.07
N GLY A 110 -12.11 -8.41 9.74
CA GLY A 110 -13.36 -8.65 9.00
C GLY A 110 -14.22 -7.40 8.78
N PHE A 111 -13.74 -6.20 9.13
CA PHE A 111 -14.44 -4.94 8.85
C PHE A 111 -14.09 -4.43 7.45
N THR A 112 -14.50 -5.18 6.42
CA THR A 112 -14.27 -4.84 5.02
C THR A 112 -15.40 -5.33 4.12
N ASP A 113 -15.70 -4.54 3.08
CA ASP A 113 -16.58 -4.92 1.97
C ASP A 113 -15.88 -5.88 0.98
N CYS A 114 -14.58 -6.10 1.16
CA CYS A 114 -13.70 -6.89 0.29
C CYS A 114 -12.85 -7.90 1.09
N PRO A 115 -13.46 -8.96 1.66
CA PRO A 115 -12.76 -9.94 2.47
C PRO A 115 -11.76 -10.80 1.68
N GLU A 116 -10.78 -11.36 2.38
CA GLU A 116 -9.92 -12.43 1.83
C GLU A 116 -10.72 -13.71 1.60
N PHE A 117 -10.17 -14.62 0.79
CA PHE A 117 -10.76 -15.93 0.59
C PHE A 117 -10.62 -16.80 1.84
N GLU A 118 -11.70 -17.48 2.20
CA GLU A 118 -11.70 -18.45 3.30
C GLU A 118 -10.59 -19.50 3.10
N GLY A 119 -9.76 -19.70 4.12
CA GLY A 119 -8.64 -20.63 4.09
C GLY A 119 -7.35 -20.09 3.44
N PHE A 120 -7.36 -18.86 2.92
CA PHE A 120 -6.18 -18.17 2.35
C PHE A 120 -5.98 -16.79 3.00
N GLU A 121 -6.38 -16.65 4.26
CA GLU A 121 -6.15 -15.46 5.06
C GLU A 121 -4.65 -15.17 5.16
N ARG A 122 -4.27 -13.97 4.72
CA ARG A 122 -2.90 -13.48 4.78
C ARG A 122 -2.67 -12.73 6.10
N PRO A 123 -1.45 -12.76 6.65
CA PRO A 123 -1.11 -11.93 7.80
C PRO A 123 -1.39 -10.45 7.51
N ALA A 124 -1.85 -9.74 8.52
CA ALA A 124 -2.17 -8.31 8.41
C ALA A 124 -0.90 -7.46 8.25
N LEU A 125 0.10 -7.73 9.09
CA LEU A 125 1.34 -6.98 9.21
C LEU A 125 2.55 -7.91 9.07
N PRO A 126 3.73 -7.38 8.70
CA PRO A 126 4.97 -8.14 8.70
C PRO A 126 5.33 -8.66 10.09
N GLU A 127 5.90 -9.86 10.15
CA GLU A 127 6.28 -10.49 11.41
C GLU A 127 7.35 -9.66 12.14
N GLY A 128 7.10 -9.36 13.41
CA GLY A 128 8.00 -8.57 14.25
C GLY A 128 8.07 -7.07 13.94
N ALA A 129 7.27 -6.55 12.99
CA ALA A 129 7.24 -5.13 12.69
C ALA A 129 6.42 -4.35 13.74
N ASP A 130 7.05 -3.34 14.35
CA ASP A 130 6.34 -2.35 15.15
C ASP A 130 5.79 -1.21 14.28
N LEU A 131 4.79 -0.50 14.82
CA LEU A 131 4.14 0.61 14.14
C LEU A 131 5.14 1.71 13.73
N GLY A 132 6.13 2.01 14.57
CA GLY A 132 7.12 3.04 14.28
C GLY A 132 7.93 2.69 13.04
N THR A 133 8.42 1.46 12.96
CA THR A 133 9.17 0.96 11.79
C THR A 133 8.32 1.04 10.51
N LEU A 134 7.06 0.60 10.56
CA LEU A 134 6.16 0.67 9.40
C LEU A 134 5.91 2.09 8.90
N LEU A 135 5.73 3.04 9.84
CA LEU A 135 5.49 4.45 9.50
C LEU A 135 6.75 5.12 8.95
N VAL A 136 7.92 4.85 9.50
CA VAL A 136 9.19 5.39 8.99
C VAL A 136 9.42 4.90 7.56
N ASP A 137 9.25 3.61 7.30
CA ASP A 137 9.38 3.02 5.98
C ASP A 137 8.40 3.62 4.95
N PHE A 138 7.18 3.93 5.40
CA PHE A 138 6.16 4.56 4.56
C PHE A 138 6.50 6.03 4.24
N LEU A 139 6.97 6.78 5.23
CA LEU A 139 7.30 8.20 5.08
C LEU A 139 8.59 8.43 4.31
N TYR A 140 9.55 7.51 4.45
CA TYR A 140 10.90 7.62 3.91
C TYR A 140 11.32 6.33 3.20
N PRO A 141 10.70 5.97 2.06
CA PRO A 141 10.98 4.71 1.37
C PRO A 141 12.44 4.56 0.93
N GLU A 142 13.15 5.67 0.70
CA GLU A 142 14.58 5.70 0.35
C GLU A 142 15.50 5.24 1.50
N SER A 143 15.02 5.23 2.75
CA SER A 143 15.84 4.77 3.90
C SER A 143 16.09 3.25 3.91
N LYS A 144 15.47 2.50 3.00
CA LYS A 144 15.75 1.06 2.80
C LYS A 144 17.09 0.76 2.12
N ASN A 145 17.78 1.79 1.59
CA ASN A 145 19.18 1.69 1.20
C ASN A 145 20.07 2.27 2.34
N PRO A 146 20.78 1.44 3.14
CA PRO A 146 21.65 1.94 4.20
C PRO A 146 22.96 2.59 3.69
N GLY A 147 23.11 2.75 2.38
CA GLY A 147 24.19 3.53 1.79
C GLY A 147 23.76 4.98 1.68
N VAL A 148 24.40 5.84 2.48
CA VAL A 148 24.28 7.31 2.42
C VAL A 148 23.14 7.88 3.30
N TRP A 149 23.33 7.77 4.61
CA TRP A 149 23.11 8.96 5.44
C TRP A 149 24.20 9.97 5.09
N GLU A 150 24.07 10.68 3.96
CA GLU A 150 24.61 12.03 3.94
C GLU A 150 23.69 12.82 4.86
N THR A 151 24.11 12.93 6.12
CA THR A 151 23.57 13.93 7.04
C THR A 151 23.46 15.23 6.24
N PRO A 152 22.25 15.76 5.97
CA PRO A 152 22.15 17.15 5.58
C PRO A 152 22.74 17.89 6.77
N GLY A 153 23.84 18.60 6.53
CA GLY A 153 24.60 19.28 7.58
C GLY A 153 23.66 20.15 8.41
N PHE A 154 23.20 19.62 9.53
CA PHE A 154 22.86 20.43 10.69
C PHE A 154 24.19 21.02 11.12
N GLY A 155 24.45 22.23 10.61
CA GLY A 155 25.50 23.09 11.12
C GLY A 155 25.29 23.19 12.63
N VAL A 156 26.13 22.48 13.37
CA VAL A 156 26.34 22.67 14.80
C VAL A 156 27.01 24.03 14.92
N GLN A 157 26.24 25.11 14.76
CA GLN A 157 26.71 26.48 14.99
C GLN A 157 25.60 27.45 15.42
N ASP A 158 24.31 27.20 15.17
CA ASP A 158 23.26 28.19 15.51
C ASP A 158 22.52 27.94 16.84
N ALA A 159 22.86 26.88 17.58
CA ALA A 159 22.25 26.63 18.92
C ALA A 159 22.96 27.35 20.08
N ALA A 160 24.15 27.94 19.85
CA ALA A 160 24.91 28.64 20.88
C ALA A 160 24.69 30.17 20.89
N GLU A 161 24.08 30.75 19.85
CA GLU A 161 23.89 32.21 19.76
C GLU A 161 22.53 32.68 20.33
N PHE A 162 21.58 31.77 20.56
CA PHE A 162 20.28 32.10 21.19
C PHE A 162 20.27 32.10 22.73
N ALA A 163 21.40 31.77 23.38
CA ALA A 163 21.52 31.77 24.84
C ALA A 163 22.50 32.84 25.38
N ALA A 164 22.98 33.74 24.52
CA ALA A 164 23.84 34.86 24.89
C ALA A 164 23.36 36.15 24.20
N GLY A 165 22.18 36.63 24.61
CA GLY A 165 21.60 37.92 24.22
C GLY A 165 20.51 38.34 25.19
#